data_AF-A0AB74A7W4-F1
#
_entry.id   AF-A0AB74A7W4-F1
#
_cell.length_a   1.000
_cell.length_b   1.000
_cell.length_c   1.000
_cell.angle_alpha   90.00
_cell.angle_beta   90.00
_cell.angle_gamma   90.00
#
_symmetry.space_group_name_H-M   'P 1'
#
loop_
_entity.id
_entity.type
_entity.pdbx_description
1 polymer ?
#
loop_
_entity_poly.entity_id
_entity_poly.type
_entity_poly.pdbx_seq_one_letter_code
_entity_poly.pdbx_strand_id
1 'polypeptide(L)'
;MLPTFRLMTCALVFLLPGLGHASQCPDWPTAKAHSEVTALQQQIAAWDDSYHRQGISQIPDELYDQARQKLSLWRSCFAVSTPESNPLKTAAGPLPHPVPHTGVNKLADEGSVKDWLKGRNDLWIQPKVDGVAVTLVYEQGQLVQAISRGDGRKGQDWTSQARLIKTIPQQLPQAESPVLQGELYWRLDDHIQAASGSVNARSKVAGLLARQTISPQQADAIGLFVWDWPNGPADMAQRLAGLQAMGFEDSAAYTHPLQNYAQAARWREHWYRNPLPFATDGVIMRQGQRPPAQRWQASAPYWIAAWKHPYAQALAEVRNVNFKIGRSGRITPVLELTPVRLDDRTVSRISTGSLQRWQTLDIRPGDQVAVSLAGLTIPRLDGVVSRAAERADMIIPRADDFHELSCWQATPGCESQFRARLAWLSGKKGLALPGVGPGTWNTLIENGQIMGLLDWMTLNHAELVNIPGFAERSSAKLLDSLQTARERPFQTWLKAIGLPPTGGARLPNNWHELADRSVEQWQAEPGIGPGRAARLRAFFQDPQVQALSQQLQAQSISGFK
;
A
#
# COMPACT_ATOMS: atom_id res chain seq x y z
N MET A 1 -13.64 74.09 -6.98
CA MET A 1 -14.39 72.92 -6.46
C MET A 1 -14.61 71.96 -7.62
N LEU A 2 -13.72 70.98 -7.78
CA LEU A 2 -13.76 69.93 -8.81
C LEU A 2 -13.83 68.58 -8.06
N PRO A 3 -14.78 67.68 -8.37
CA PRO A 3 -14.86 66.40 -7.70
C PRO A 3 -13.94 65.39 -8.38
N THR A 4 -13.13 64.74 -7.55
CA THR A 4 -12.19 63.68 -7.90
C THR A 4 -12.93 62.37 -8.17
N PHE A 5 -12.79 61.84 -9.39
CA PHE A 5 -13.18 60.48 -9.75
C PHE A 5 -12.24 59.48 -9.06
N ARG A 6 -12.77 58.68 -8.13
CA ARG A 6 -12.08 57.50 -7.59
C ARG A 6 -12.33 56.30 -8.52
N LEU A 7 -11.29 55.83 -9.20
CA LEU A 7 -11.27 54.52 -9.84
C LEU A 7 -11.36 53.43 -8.78
N MET A 8 -12.40 52.61 -8.88
CA MET A 8 -12.62 51.44 -8.03
C MET A 8 -12.03 50.22 -8.77
N THR A 9 -10.80 49.85 -8.45
CA THR A 9 -10.15 48.64 -8.94
C THR A 9 -10.74 47.42 -8.23
N CYS A 10 -11.62 46.68 -8.91
CA CYS A 10 -12.06 45.35 -8.48
C CYS A 10 -10.89 44.36 -8.64
N ALA A 11 -10.19 44.05 -7.54
CA ALA A 11 -9.28 42.93 -7.49
C ALA A 11 -10.09 41.63 -7.32
N LEU A 12 -10.24 40.88 -8.42
CA LEU A 12 -10.73 39.50 -8.38
C LEU A 12 -9.70 38.64 -7.65
N VAL A 13 -10.02 38.24 -6.41
CA VAL A 13 -9.28 37.23 -5.67
C VAL A 13 -9.62 35.87 -6.26
N PHE A 14 -8.73 35.34 -7.11
CA PHE A 14 -8.75 33.92 -7.50
C PHE A 14 -8.41 33.08 -6.26
N LEU A 15 -9.43 32.51 -5.64
CA LEU A 15 -9.30 31.42 -4.67
C LEU A 15 -8.82 30.18 -5.41
N LEU A 16 -7.50 29.96 -5.43
CA LEU A 16 -6.91 28.67 -5.74
C LEU A 16 -7.19 27.72 -4.56
N PRO A 17 -7.89 26.58 -4.76
CA PRO A 17 -8.03 25.61 -3.70
C PRO A 17 -6.66 24.95 -3.49
N GLY A 18 -6.11 25.12 -2.29
CA GLY A 18 -4.98 24.32 -1.86
C GLY A 18 -5.34 22.84 -1.96
N LEU A 19 -4.56 22.07 -2.72
CA LEU A 19 -4.61 20.62 -2.79
C LEU A 19 -4.09 20.02 -1.47
N GLY A 20 -4.77 20.31 -0.36
CA GLY A 20 -4.73 19.48 0.82
C GLY A 20 -5.74 18.35 0.60
N HIS A 21 -5.29 17.10 0.65
CA HIS A 21 -6.19 15.96 0.77
C HIS A 21 -6.89 16.00 2.13
N ALA A 22 -7.84 16.93 2.30
CA ALA A 22 -8.91 16.74 3.26
C ALA A 22 -9.62 15.46 2.83
N SER A 23 -9.49 14.42 3.64
CA SER A 23 -10.21 13.17 3.43
C SER A 23 -11.70 13.53 3.51
N GLN A 24 -12.35 13.55 2.35
CA GLN A 24 -13.76 13.90 2.26
C GLN A 24 -14.56 12.91 3.11
N CYS A 25 -15.46 13.45 3.93
CA CYS A 25 -16.38 12.62 4.69
C CYS A 25 -17.18 11.75 3.72
N PRO A 26 -17.35 10.44 4.01
CA PRO A 26 -18.17 9.59 3.17
C PRO A 26 -19.60 10.14 3.11
N ASP A 27 -20.24 10.07 1.94
CA ASP A 27 -21.65 10.43 1.77
C ASP A 27 -22.52 9.22 2.17
N TRP A 28 -22.63 8.98 3.48
CA TRP A 28 -23.39 7.87 4.03
C TRP A 28 -24.66 8.33 4.73
N PRO A 29 -25.78 7.59 4.59
CA PRO A 29 -26.91 7.74 5.47
C PRO A 29 -26.51 7.52 6.94
N THR A 30 -27.18 8.21 7.87
CA THR A 30 -26.86 8.18 9.30
C THR A 30 -26.82 6.75 9.88
N ALA A 31 -27.75 5.88 9.47
CA ALA A 31 -27.78 4.49 9.93
C ALA A 31 -26.51 3.71 9.54
N LYS A 32 -26.08 3.82 8.27
CA LYS A 32 -24.85 3.21 7.77
C LYS A 32 -23.63 3.78 8.49
N ALA A 33 -23.57 5.10 8.68
CA ALA A 33 -22.47 5.74 9.40
C ALA A 33 -22.33 5.21 10.83
N HIS A 34 -23.43 5.06 11.57
CA HIS A 34 -23.41 4.45 12.90
C HIS A 34 -22.91 3.00 12.87
N SER A 35 -23.38 2.21 11.91
CA SER A 35 -22.98 0.81 11.73
C SER A 35 -21.48 0.66 11.48
N GLU A 36 -20.94 1.41 10.51
CA GLU A 36 -19.52 1.37 10.13
C GLU A 36 -18.61 1.90 11.25
N VAL A 37 -18.99 2.99 11.93
CA VAL A 37 -18.24 3.51 13.10
C VAL A 37 -18.21 2.48 14.22
N THR A 38 -19.34 1.84 14.51
CA THR A 38 -19.44 0.83 15.57
C THR A 38 -18.62 -0.41 15.24
N ALA A 39 -18.69 -0.91 14.00
CA ALA A 39 -17.93 -2.08 13.57
C ALA A 39 -16.41 -1.83 13.65
N LEU A 40 -15.94 -0.68 13.14
CA LEU A 40 -14.51 -0.33 13.24
C LEU A 40 -14.06 -0.15 14.69
N GLN A 41 -14.90 0.45 15.54
CA GLN A 41 -14.62 0.59 16.97
C GLN A 41 -14.50 -0.77 17.68
N GLN A 42 -15.41 -1.70 17.39
CA GLN A 42 -15.36 -3.06 17.96
C GLN A 42 -14.11 -3.81 17.50
N GLN A 43 -13.75 -3.69 16.22
CA GLN A 43 -12.53 -4.31 15.68
C GLN A 43 -11.27 -3.77 16.36
N ILE A 44 -11.18 -2.44 16.53
CA ILE A 44 -10.07 -1.82 17.25
C ILE A 44 -10.02 -2.26 18.72
N ALA A 45 -11.17 -2.35 19.38
CA ALA A 45 -11.24 -2.82 20.77
C ALA A 45 -10.78 -4.28 20.91
N ALA A 46 -11.07 -5.13 19.92
CA ALA A 46 -10.57 -6.51 19.89
C ALA A 46 -9.04 -6.56 19.71
N TRP A 47 -8.48 -5.70 18.86
CA TRP A 47 -7.02 -5.56 18.73
C TRP A 47 -6.37 -5.04 20.00
N ASP A 48 -6.97 -4.04 20.65
CA ASP A 48 -6.51 -3.50 21.93
C ASP A 48 -6.47 -4.61 23.00
N ASP A 49 -7.50 -5.44 23.06
CA ASP A 49 -7.58 -6.53 24.03
C ASP A 49 -6.51 -7.61 23.79
N SER A 50 -6.36 -8.04 22.53
CA SER A 50 -5.31 -8.99 22.15
C SER A 50 -3.91 -8.44 22.47
N TYR A 51 -3.70 -7.15 22.22
CA TYR A 51 -2.43 -6.49 22.49
C TYR A 51 -2.16 -6.40 24.00
N HIS A 52 -3.06 -5.79 24.78
CA HIS A 52 -2.82 -5.48 26.19
C HIS A 52 -2.92 -6.70 27.10
N ARG A 53 -3.84 -7.64 26.83
CA ARG A 53 -4.06 -8.81 27.69
C ARG A 53 -3.23 -10.00 27.26
N GLN A 54 -3.09 -10.23 25.95
CA GLN A 54 -2.45 -11.45 25.41
C GLN A 54 -1.01 -11.19 24.94
N GLY A 55 -0.60 -9.93 24.79
CA GLY A 55 0.71 -9.57 24.24
C GLY A 55 0.88 -9.98 22.76
N ILE A 56 -0.24 -10.11 22.02
CA ILE A 56 -0.26 -10.53 20.62
C ILE A 56 -0.83 -9.40 19.77
N SER A 57 -0.02 -8.91 18.82
CA SER A 57 -0.49 -7.99 17.79
C SER A 57 -1.07 -8.76 16.61
N GLN A 58 -2.38 -8.63 16.39
CA GLN A 58 -3.11 -9.30 15.30
C GLN A 58 -2.99 -8.57 13.96
N ILE A 59 -2.53 -7.31 13.98
CA ILE A 59 -2.44 -6.46 12.82
C ILE A 59 -1.15 -5.62 12.91
N PRO A 60 -0.45 -5.35 11.79
CA PRO A 60 0.65 -4.40 11.75
C PRO A 60 0.33 -3.07 12.45
N ASP A 61 1.25 -2.61 13.31
CA ASP A 61 1.09 -1.37 14.11
C ASP A 61 0.75 -0.15 13.23
N GLU A 62 1.32 -0.06 12.02
CA GLU A 62 1.03 1.04 11.08
C GLU A 62 -0.40 1.00 10.52
N LEU A 63 -0.98 -0.20 10.35
CA LEU A 63 -2.37 -0.36 9.90
C LEU A 63 -3.35 -0.10 11.05
N TYR A 64 -2.98 -0.46 12.28
CA TYR A 64 -3.73 -0.11 13.48
C TYR A 64 -3.82 1.42 13.66
N ASP A 65 -2.70 2.13 13.52
CA ASP A 65 -2.63 3.60 13.58
C ASP A 65 -3.56 4.24 12.52
N GLN A 66 -3.53 3.72 11.29
CA GLN A 66 -4.40 4.17 10.20
C GLN A 66 -5.87 3.88 10.47
N ALA A 67 -6.21 2.73 11.05
CA ALA A 67 -7.57 2.39 11.44
C ALA A 67 -8.10 3.31 12.55
N ARG A 68 -7.27 3.62 13.57
CA ARG A 68 -7.58 4.62 14.61
C ARG A 68 -7.82 6.00 14.03
N GLN A 69 -6.96 6.44 13.11
CA GLN A 69 -7.13 7.72 12.42
C GLN A 69 -8.44 7.75 11.61
N LYS A 70 -8.76 6.67 10.89
CA LYS A 70 -10.02 6.52 10.16
C LYS A 70 -11.24 6.56 11.07
N LEU A 71 -11.21 5.88 12.21
CA LEU A 71 -12.29 5.94 13.20
C LEU A 71 -12.49 7.37 13.73
N SER A 72 -11.39 8.09 14.03
CA SER A 72 -11.45 9.48 14.47
C SER A 72 -12.08 10.38 13.40
N LEU A 73 -11.68 10.20 12.13
CA LEU A 73 -12.26 10.92 11.00
C LEU A 73 -13.77 10.64 10.90
N TRP A 74 -14.19 9.38 10.87
CA TRP A 74 -15.61 9.03 10.75
C TRP A 74 -16.44 9.58 11.91
N ARG A 75 -15.94 9.53 13.15
CA ARG A 75 -16.61 10.17 14.30
C ARG A 75 -16.81 11.67 14.11
N SER A 76 -15.79 12.37 13.61
CA SER A 76 -15.90 13.81 13.32
C SER A 76 -16.88 14.12 12.18
N CYS A 77 -16.91 13.28 11.14
CA CYS A 77 -17.81 13.44 9.99
C CYS A 77 -19.29 13.29 10.36
N PHE A 78 -19.62 12.35 11.26
CA PHE A 78 -21.00 11.95 11.52
C PHE A 78 -21.49 12.32 12.94
N ALA A 79 -20.69 13.07 13.71
CA ALA A 79 -20.98 13.49 15.08
C ALA A 79 -21.46 12.34 16.00
N VAL A 80 -20.96 11.12 15.77
CA VAL A 80 -21.33 9.93 16.53
C VAL A 80 -20.69 9.99 17.91
N SER A 81 -21.48 10.34 18.93
CA SER A 81 -21.06 10.31 20.34
C SER A 81 -21.01 8.87 20.85
N THR A 82 -19.89 8.20 20.61
CA THR A 82 -19.49 7.01 21.37
C THR A 82 -18.46 7.43 22.41
N PRO A 83 -18.50 6.91 23.65
CA PRO A 83 -17.52 7.27 24.68
C PRO A 83 -16.10 7.09 24.13
N GLU A 84 -15.25 8.10 24.35
CA GLU A 84 -13.85 8.04 23.94
C GLU A 84 -13.20 6.82 24.60
N SER A 85 -12.82 5.85 23.75
CA SER A 85 -11.95 4.77 24.18
C SER A 85 -10.59 5.40 24.48
N ASN A 86 -10.25 5.66 25.75
CA ASN A 86 -8.88 5.98 26.13
C ASN A 86 -8.04 4.69 25.99
N PRO A 87 -7.19 4.56 24.97
CA PRO A 87 -6.42 3.34 24.73
C PRO A 87 -5.47 3.02 25.89
N LEU A 88 -5.07 4.06 26.64
CA LEU A 88 -4.13 3.99 27.74
C LEU A 88 -4.82 3.78 29.10
N LYS A 89 -6.15 3.64 29.14
CA LYS A 89 -6.90 3.44 30.39
C LYS A 89 -6.37 2.26 31.20
N THR A 90 -5.88 1.22 30.53
CA THR A 90 -5.29 0.01 31.11
C THR A 90 -3.75 0.04 31.14
N ALA A 91 -3.12 1.05 30.53
CA ALA A 91 -1.66 1.17 30.45
C ALA A 91 -1.05 1.85 31.69
N ALA A 92 -1.84 2.60 32.46
CA ALA A 92 -1.38 3.20 33.71
C ALA A 92 -0.95 2.12 34.72
N GLY A 93 0.16 2.37 35.43
CA GLY A 93 0.61 1.52 36.52
C GLY A 93 0.77 2.30 37.83
N PRO A 94 1.08 1.62 38.94
CA PRO A 94 1.08 2.24 40.26
C PRO A 94 2.28 3.18 40.49
N LEU A 95 3.38 3.01 39.75
CA LEU A 95 4.65 3.67 40.05
C LEU A 95 4.72 5.08 39.43
N PRO A 96 4.95 6.14 40.23
CA PRO A 96 5.19 7.47 39.69
C PRO A 96 6.55 7.55 39.01
N HIS A 97 6.61 8.28 37.88
CA HIS A 97 7.87 8.63 37.26
C HIS A 97 8.57 9.75 38.05
N PRO A 98 9.89 9.67 38.28
CA PRO A 98 10.66 10.78 38.86
C PRO A 98 10.67 12.01 37.95
N VAL A 99 10.60 11.79 36.63
CA VAL A 99 10.43 12.83 35.61
C VAL A 99 9.37 12.38 34.61
N PRO A 100 8.33 13.19 34.33
CA PRO A 100 7.28 12.82 33.37
C PRO A 100 7.82 12.54 31.95
N HIS A 101 7.19 11.63 31.22
CA HIS A 101 7.45 11.42 29.79
C HIS A 101 6.69 12.46 28.98
N THR A 102 7.40 13.29 28.22
CA THR A 102 6.78 14.39 27.47
C THR A 102 6.08 13.94 26.19
N GLY A 103 6.57 12.90 25.53
CA GLY A 103 6.15 12.59 24.16
C GLY A 103 6.65 13.65 23.17
N VAL A 104 6.15 13.60 21.94
CA VAL A 104 6.69 14.41 20.83
C VAL A 104 5.58 14.92 19.90
N ASN A 105 5.77 16.12 19.35
CA ASN A 105 4.88 16.67 18.33
C ASN A 105 5.13 15.96 17.00
N LYS A 106 4.06 15.67 16.24
CA LYS A 106 4.17 15.02 14.93
C LYS A 106 4.12 16.07 13.83
N LEU A 107 5.14 16.12 12.98
CA LEU A 107 5.19 16.98 11.80
C LEU A 107 4.70 16.18 10.61
N ALA A 108 3.62 16.66 9.97
CA ALA A 108 2.89 15.90 8.96
C ALA A 108 3.62 15.85 7.62
N ASP A 109 4.30 16.93 7.24
CA ASP A 109 4.86 17.12 5.91
C ASP A 109 6.14 17.98 5.92
N GLU A 110 6.75 18.12 4.74
CA GLU A 110 7.94 18.95 4.52
C GLU A 110 7.73 20.41 4.97
N GLY A 111 6.54 20.99 4.73
CA GLY A 111 6.22 22.36 5.13
C GLY A 111 6.31 22.52 6.65
N SER A 112 5.65 21.61 7.38
CA SER A 112 5.67 21.55 8.84
C SER A 112 7.07 21.40 9.41
N VAL A 113 7.95 20.65 8.73
CA VAL A 113 9.36 20.50 9.13
C VAL A 113 10.12 21.81 8.91
N LYS A 114 10.00 22.43 7.74
CA LYS A 114 10.64 23.73 7.46
C LYS A 114 10.21 24.80 8.45
N ASP A 115 8.92 24.85 8.78
CA ASP A 115 8.37 25.78 9.75
C ASP A 115 8.88 25.51 11.17
N TRP A 116 8.94 24.24 11.59
CA TRP A 116 9.50 23.89 12.90
C TRP A 116 10.98 24.28 13.02
N LEU A 117 11.77 24.14 11.97
CA LEU A 117 13.19 24.50 11.95
C LEU A 117 13.43 26.02 11.98
N LYS A 118 12.47 26.83 11.56
CA LYS A 118 12.63 28.28 11.39
C LYS A 118 12.96 28.97 12.72
N GLY A 119 14.08 29.70 12.74
CA GLY A 119 14.52 30.48 13.90
C GLY A 119 15.08 29.66 15.06
N ARG A 120 15.31 28.35 14.87
CA ARG A 120 15.93 27.48 15.87
C ARG A 120 17.40 27.23 15.54
N ASN A 121 18.22 27.17 16.58
CA ASN A 121 19.65 26.85 16.52
C ASN A 121 19.95 25.65 17.42
N ASP A 122 21.18 25.12 17.33
CA ASP A 122 21.63 23.95 18.11
C ASP A 122 20.64 22.79 17.95
N LEU A 123 20.44 22.37 16.71
CA LEU A 123 19.50 21.30 16.38
C LEU A 123 20.23 19.97 16.23
N TRP A 124 19.51 18.90 16.55
CA TRP A 124 19.99 17.54 16.51
C TRP A 124 18.93 16.62 15.93
N ILE A 125 19.37 15.52 15.33
CA ILE A 125 18.51 14.52 14.69
C ILE A 125 18.97 13.11 15.04
N GLN A 126 18.01 12.20 15.22
CA GLN A 126 18.24 10.79 15.54
C GLN A 126 17.11 9.94 14.94
N PRO A 127 17.30 8.62 14.73
CA PRO A 127 16.22 7.75 14.29
C PRO A 127 15.14 7.68 15.37
N LYS A 128 13.88 7.58 14.93
CA LYS A 128 12.76 7.35 15.85
C LYS A 128 12.60 5.84 16.02
N VAL A 129 13.38 5.29 16.97
CA VAL A 129 13.36 3.86 17.30
C VAL A 129 11.94 3.40 17.63
N ASP A 130 11.51 2.32 16.99
CA ASP A 130 10.17 1.76 17.16
C ASP A 130 10.18 0.68 18.25
N GLY A 131 9.75 1.08 19.45
CA GLY A 131 9.80 0.24 20.65
C GLY A 131 8.83 0.69 21.73
N VAL A 132 9.16 0.40 22.98
CA VAL A 132 8.42 0.88 24.15
C VAL A 132 9.29 1.72 25.06
N ALA A 133 8.79 2.91 25.39
CA ALA A 133 9.48 3.85 26.25
C ALA A 133 9.62 3.34 27.70
N VAL A 134 10.79 3.54 28.29
CA VAL A 134 11.18 3.14 29.64
C VAL A 134 11.89 4.28 30.38
N THR A 135 11.67 4.39 31.69
CA THR A 135 12.51 5.18 32.60
C THR A 135 13.41 4.21 33.37
N LEU A 136 14.72 4.47 33.39
CA LEU A 136 15.68 3.77 34.23
C LEU A 136 16.14 4.70 35.34
N VAL A 137 16.05 4.25 36.58
CA VAL A 137 16.51 4.99 37.76
C VAL A 137 17.71 4.26 38.34
N TYR A 138 18.81 4.98 38.43
CA TYR A 138 20.03 4.51 39.06
C TYR A 138 20.26 5.27 40.37
N GLU A 139 20.74 4.56 41.39
CA GLU A 139 21.20 5.14 42.65
C GLU A 139 22.63 4.67 42.93
N GLN A 140 23.57 5.61 43.10
CA GLN A 140 25.00 5.30 43.29
C GLN A 140 25.55 4.35 42.20
N GLY A 141 25.06 4.51 40.97
CA GLY A 141 25.41 3.71 39.81
C GLY A 141 24.68 2.37 39.70
N GLN A 142 23.88 1.95 40.69
CA GLN A 142 23.12 0.69 40.65
C GLN A 142 21.72 0.89 40.05
N LEU A 143 21.29 0.00 39.16
CA LEU A 143 19.91 0.01 38.66
C LEU A 143 18.94 -0.37 39.78
N VAL A 144 18.12 0.58 40.24
CA VAL A 144 17.13 0.36 41.29
C VAL A 144 15.73 0.16 40.73
N GLN A 145 15.39 0.83 39.61
CA GLN A 145 14.03 0.80 39.07
C GLN A 145 14.02 0.93 37.55
N ALA A 146 13.15 0.17 36.89
CA ALA A 146 12.77 0.36 35.49
C ALA A 146 11.25 0.51 35.40
N ILE A 147 10.77 1.60 34.80
CA ILE A 147 9.34 1.97 34.77
C ILE A 147 8.87 2.08 33.34
N SER A 148 7.78 1.41 32.99
CA SER A 148 7.13 1.61 31.69
C SER A 148 6.60 3.05 31.55
N ARG A 149 6.39 3.55 30.34
CA ARG A 149 5.82 4.89 30.14
C ARG A 149 4.45 5.10 30.80
N GLY A 150 3.55 4.12 30.70
CA GLY A 150 2.16 4.23 31.15
C GLY A 150 1.44 5.46 30.60
N ASP A 151 0.87 6.30 31.48
CA ASP A 151 0.20 7.56 31.11
C ASP A 151 1.18 8.75 30.97
N GLY A 152 2.48 8.50 31.12
CA GLY A 152 3.56 9.48 31.11
C GLY A 152 3.82 10.15 32.47
N ARG A 153 2.97 9.93 33.47
CA ARG A 153 3.18 10.35 34.87
C ARG A 153 3.39 9.16 35.79
N LYS A 154 2.71 8.05 35.51
CA LYS A 154 2.85 6.76 36.20
C LYS A 154 2.95 5.62 35.20
N GLY A 155 3.62 4.55 35.61
CA GLY A 155 3.86 3.37 34.80
C GLY A 155 3.94 2.08 35.59
N GLN A 156 4.16 0.99 34.86
CA GLN A 156 4.32 -0.36 35.41
C GLN A 156 5.76 -0.61 35.83
N ASP A 157 5.94 -1.45 36.83
CA ASP A 157 7.28 -1.92 37.22
C ASP A 157 7.79 -2.95 36.21
N TRP A 158 8.89 -2.62 35.55
CA TRP A 158 9.61 -3.51 34.64
C TRP A 158 10.98 -3.90 35.18
N THR A 159 11.26 -3.62 36.46
CA THR A 159 12.59 -3.82 37.05
C THR A 159 13.05 -5.27 36.93
N SER A 160 12.19 -6.25 37.25
CA SER A 160 12.56 -7.68 37.15
C SER A 160 12.95 -8.12 35.73
N GLN A 161 12.26 -7.63 34.70
CA GLN A 161 12.54 -7.94 33.30
C GLN A 161 13.77 -7.17 32.83
N ALA A 162 13.88 -5.89 33.20
CA ALA A 162 15.02 -5.03 32.88
C ALA A 162 16.35 -5.59 33.41
N ARG A 163 16.35 -6.24 34.59
CA ARG A 163 17.53 -6.92 35.14
C ARG A 163 18.05 -8.08 34.28
N LEU A 164 17.21 -8.63 33.40
CA LEU A 164 17.59 -9.72 32.49
C LEU A 164 18.13 -9.21 31.15
N ILE A 165 17.89 -7.94 30.80
CA ILE A 165 18.26 -7.36 29.50
C ILE A 165 19.71 -6.89 29.55
N LYS A 166 20.59 -7.53 28.77
CA LYS A 166 22.05 -7.28 28.80
C LYS A 166 22.44 -5.85 28.44
N THR A 167 21.68 -5.17 27.58
CA THR A 167 21.96 -3.78 27.20
C THR A 167 21.60 -2.77 28.29
N ILE A 168 21.02 -3.21 29.41
CA ILE A 168 20.77 -2.37 30.59
C ILE A 168 21.86 -2.67 31.62
N PRO A 169 22.87 -1.79 31.77
CA PRO A 169 23.91 -1.99 32.77
C PRO A 169 23.28 -2.07 34.16
N GLN A 170 23.63 -3.11 34.92
CA GLN A 170 23.17 -3.24 36.32
C GLN A 170 23.94 -2.30 37.25
N GLN A 171 25.21 -2.05 36.93
CA GLN A 171 26.08 -1.07 37.59
C GLN A 171 26.71 -0.19 36.52
N LEU A 172 26.62 1.13 36.69
CA LEU A 172 27.30 2.13 35.87
C LEU A 172 28.77 2.29 36.30
N PRO A 173 29.67 2.70 35.40
CA PRO A 173 31.09 2.90 35.74
C PRO A 173 31.33 3.95 36.82
N GLN A 174 30.42 4.92 36.97
CA GLN A 174 30.50 5.99 37.97
C GLN A 174 29.35 5.88 38.98
N ALA A 175 29.61 6.25 40.23
CA ALA A 175 28.64 6.23 41.33
C ALA A 175 27.65 7.42 41.29
N GLU A 176 27.14 7.73 40.10
CA GLU A 176 26.13 8.76 39.88
C GLU A 176 24.71 8.19 40.03
N SER A 177 23.71 9.06 40.20
CA SER A 177 22.29 8.65 40.26
C SER A 177 21.48 9.22 39.08
N PRO A 178 21.78 8.83 37.84
CA PRO A 178 21.05 9.32 36.67
C PRO A 178 19.64 8.75 36.62
N VAL A 179 18.71 9.60 36.17
CA VAL A 179 17.42 9.19 35.65
C VAL A 179 17.54 9.23 34.13
N LEU A 180 17.39 8.09 33.48
CA LEU A 180 17.49 7.95 32.04
C LEU A 180 16.12 7.62 31.45
N GLN A 181 15.83 8.16 30.27
CA GLN A 181 14.66 7.81 29.49
C GLN A 181 15.10 7.26 28.14
N GLY A 182 14.56 6.09 27.79
CA GLY A 182 14.99 5.33 26.63
C GLY A 182 13.83 4.58 25.98
N GLU A 183 14.16 3.87 24.91
CA GLU A 183 13.25 3.00 24.17
C GLU A 183 13.80 1.57 24.21
N LEU A 184 13.01 0.61 24.69
CA LEU A 184 13.30 -0.80 24.57
C LEU A 184 12.74 -1.30 23.24
N TYR A 185 13.60 -1.88 22.40
CA TYR A 185 13.25 -2.27 21.04
C TYR A 185 13.60 -3.73 20.77
N TRP A 186 12.94 -4.33 19.78
CA TRP A 186 13.28 -5.68 19.33
C TRP A 186 14.46 -5.59 18.36
N ARG A 187 15.55 -6.31 18.65
CA ARG A 187 16.71 -6.37 17.75
C ARG A 187 16.32 -7.05 16.44
N LEU A 188 16.67 -6.42 15.33
CA LEU A 188 16.46 -6.93 13.99
C LEU A 188 17.79 -6.85 13.24
N ASP A 189 18.17 -7.94 12.57
CA ASP A 189 19.38 -7.95 11.76
C ASP A 189 19.08 -7.35 10.38
N ASP A 190 19.89 -6.38 9.97
CA ASP A 190 19.82 -5.71 8.65
C ASP A 190 18.42 -5.21 8.26
N HIS A 191 17.66 -4.65 9.20
CA HIS A 191 16.28 -4.22 8.95
C HIS A 191 16.22 -2.98 8.06
N ILE A 192 15.49 -3.06 6.95
CA ILE A 192 15.25 -1.93 6.04
C ILE A 192 13.79 -1.51 6.15
N GLN A 193 13.54 -0.34 6.76
CA GLN A 193 12.20 0.15 7.05
C GLN A 193 11.33 0.28 5.79
N ALA A 194 11.87 0.81 4.69
CA ALA A 194 11.15 0.99 3.43
C ALA A 194 10.62 -0.33 2.84
N ALA A 195 11.30 -1.45 3.10
CA ALA A 195 10.96 -2.75 2.54
C ALA A 195 10.07 -3.58 3.49
N SER A 196 10.32 -3.49 4.80
CA SER A 196 9.77 -4.43 5.79
C SER A 196 8.72 -3.81 6.72
N GLY A 197 8.62 -2.47 6.80
CA GLY A 197 7.71 -1.80 7.75
C GLY A 197 8.11 -2.04 9.21
N SER A 198 7.16 -1.90 10.15
CA SER A 198 7.44 -2.01 11.60
C SER A 198 7.60 -3.45 12.12
N VAL A 199 7.24 -4.47 11.32
CA VAL A 199 7.28 -5.91 11.66
C VAL A 199 6.73 -6.29 13.05
N ASN A 200 5.85 -5.45 13.65
CA ASN A 200 5.33 -5.59 15.01
C ASN A 200 6.42 -5.68 16.10
N ALA A 201 7.60 -5.10 15.86
CA ALA A 201 8.75 -5.11 16.78
C ALA A 201 8.39 -4.52 18.15
N ARG A 202 7.73 -3.36 18.16
CA ARG A 202 7.23 -2.68 19.35
C ARG A 202 6.28 -3.56 20.15
N SER A 203 5.29 -4.12 19.48
CA SER A 203 4.29 -4.99 20.09
C SER A 203 4.89 -6.22 20.78
N LYS A 204 5.92 -6.80 20.16
CA LYS A 204 6.66 -7.92 20.72
C LYS A 204 7.37 -7.57 22.03
N VAL A 205 8.04 -6.42 22.10
CA VAL A 205 8.71 -5.98 23.32
C VAL A 205 7.70 -5.68 24.42
N ALA A 206 6.61 -4.97 24.10
CA ALA A 206 5.53 -4.68 25.05
C ALA A 206 4.97 -5.95 25.70
N GLY A 207 4.66 -6.97 24.88
CA GLY A 207 4.13 -8.24 25.34
C GLY A 207 5.12 -9.07 26.16
N LEU A 208 6.43 -8.91 25.96
CA LEU A 208 7.45 -9.57 26.78
C LEU A 208 7.58 -8.90 28.14
N LEU A 209 7.62 -7.57 28.20
CA LEU A 209 7.76 -6.84 29.46
C LEU A 209 6.51 -6.89 30.34
N ALA A 210 5.35 -7.19 29.78
CA ALA A 210 4.12 -7.41 30.54
C ALA A 210 4.05 -8.80 31.23
N ARG A 211 4.99 -9.72 30.94
CA ARG A 211 5.00 -11.07 31.54
C ARG A 211 5.68 -11.07 32.89
N GLN A 212 5.30 -12.00 33.77
CA GLN A 212 5.97 -12.20 35.05
C GLN A 212 7.45 -12.56 34.90
N THR A 213 7.81 -13.31 33.86
CA THR A 213 9.19 -13.72 33.56
C THR A 213 9.41 -13.77 32.05
N ILE A 214 10.64 -13.52 31.62
CA ILE A 214 11.11 -13.72 30.24
C ILE A 214 12.33 -14.63 30.24
N SER A 215 12.54 -15.39 29.15
CA SER A 215 13.74 -16.25 29.03
C SER A 215 14.99 -15.42 28.72
N PRO A 216 16.20 -15.91 29.03
CA PRO A 216 17.45 -15.22 28.67
C PRO A 216 17.55 -14.92 27.17
N GLN A 217 17.11 -15.85 26.31
CA GLN A 217 17.10 -15.64 24.86
C GLN A 217 16.12 -14.52 24.43
N GLN A 218 14.97 -14.40 25.11
CA GLN A 218 14.03 -13.30 24.85
C GLN A 218 14.61 -11.96 25.31
N ALA A 219 15.29 -11.94 26.46
CA ALA A 219 15.93 -10.74 26.99
C ALA A 219 17.11 -10.28 26.11
N ASP A 220 17.91 -11.22 25.59
CA ASP A 220 19.04 -10.94 24.68
C ASP A 220 18.59 -10.31 23.35
N ALA A 221 17.35 -10.58 22.93
CA ALA A 221 16.78 -10.01 21.72
C ALA A 221 16.17 -8.61 21.93
N ILE A 222 16.18 -8.08 23.15
CA ILE A 222 15.75 -6.71 23.45
C ILE A 222 16.98 -5.81 23.50
N GLY A 223 16.95 -4.73 22.72
CA GLY A 223 17.91 -3.63 22.77
C GLY A 223 17.38 -2.45 23.58
N LEU A 224 18.27 -1.49 23.88
CA LEU A 224 17.95 -0.24 24.55
C LEU A 224 18.55 0.92 23.76
N PHE A 225 17.74 1.93 23.46
CA PHE A 225 18.19 3.22 22.95
C PHE A 225 17.88 4.31 23.97
N VAL A 226 18.89 4.87 24.66
CA VAL A 226 18.66 5.97 25.60
C VAL A 226 18.56 7.28 24.83
N TRP A 227 17.39 7.91 24.83
CA TRP A 227 17.16 9.16 24.09
C TRP A 227 17.24 10.41 24.97
N ASP A 228 17.22 10.28 26.30
CA ASP A 228 17.50 11.41 27.16
C ASP A 228 18.00 11.07 28.57
N TRP A 229 18.67 12.05 29.18
CA TRP A 229 19.14 12.06 30.57
C TRP A 229 18.54 13.26 31.31
N PRO A 230 17.26 13.20 31.76
CA PRO A 230 16.55 14.31 32.40
C PRO A 230 17.30 15.14 33.46
N ASN A 231 18.01 14.50 34.38
CA ASN A 231 18.78 15.17 35.44
C ASN A 231 20.27 15.37 35.09
N GLY A 232 20.65 15.18 33.83
CA GLY A 232 22.01 15.37 33.32
C GLY A 232 22.28 16.78 32.78
N PRO A 233 23.42 16.95 32.08
CA PRO A 233 23.82 18.24 31.52
C PRO A 233 22.76 18.90 30.61
N ALA A 234 22.74 20.23 30.58
CA ALA A 234 21.88 21.00 29.69
C ALA A 234 22.37 20.97 28.23
N ASP A 235 23.69 20.87 28.03
CA ASP A 235 24.31 20.75 26.71
C ASP A 235 24.17 19.33 26.12
N MET A 236 23.83 19.24 24.84
CA MET A 236 23.60 17.95 24.17
C MET A 236 24.88 17.15 23.97
N ALA A 237 25.99 17.79 23.61
CA ALA A 237 27.25 17.09 23.39
C ALA A 237 27.78 16.51 24.71
N GLN A 238 27.67 17.26 25.82
CA GLN A 238 27.99 16.75 27.15
C GLN A 238 27.09 15.59 27.57
N ARG A 239 25.77 15.65 27.29
CA ARG A 239 24.87 14.52 27.56
C ARG A 239 25.26 13.28 26.77
N LEU A 240 25.53 13.40 25.47
CA LEU A 240 25.89 12.27 24.62
C LEU A 240 27.23 11.64 25.05
N ALA A 241 28.24 12.47 25.38
CA ALA A 241 29.51 11.98 25.91
C ALA A 241 29.34 11.24 27.24
N GLY A 242 28.49 11.77 28.14
CA GLY A 242 28.18 11.10 29.41
C GLY A 242 27.43 9.78 29.22
N LEU A 243 26.44 9.73 28.32
CA LEU A 243 25.72 8.50 27.97
C LEU A 243 26.68 7.44 27.40
N GLN A 244 27.59 7.83 26.51
CA GLN A 244 28.62 6.94 26.00
C GLN A 244 29.54 6.43 27.11
N ALA A 245 30.00 7.30 28.02
CA ALA A 245 30.81 6.91 29.17
C ALA A 245 30.08 5.97 30.15
N MET A 246 28.75 6.02 30.18
CA MET A 246 27.89 5.12 30.94
C MET A 246 27.60 3.77 30.23
N GLY A 247 28.08 3.58 28.99
CA GLY A 247 27.90 2.36 28.20
C GLY A 247 26.72 2.39 27.22
N PHE A 248 26.11 3.56 26.97
CA PHE A 248 25.03 3.73 26.00
C PHE A 248 25.57 4.28 24.67
N GLU A 249 26.37 3.47 23.98
CA GLU A 249 27.07 3.87 22.74
C GLU A 249 26.12 4.29 21.61
N ASP A 250 24.99 3.58 21.44
CA ASP A 250 24.00 3.85 20.38
C ASP A 250 23.45 5.28 20.46
N SER A 251 23.28 5.83 21.67
CA SER A 251 22.79 7.19 21.88
C SER A 251 23.69 8.23 21.19
N ALA A 252 25.01 8.05 21.29
CA ALA A 252 25.98 8.93 20.65
C ALA A 252 26.17 8.60 19.16
N ALA A 253 26.15 7.31 18.80
CA ALA A 253 26.37 6.86 17.43
C ALA A 253 25.29 7.34 16.45
N TYR A 254 24.03 7.40 16.88
CA TYR A 254 22.90 7.72 16.01
C TYR A 254 22.34 9.16 16.18
N THR A 255 22.90 9.97 17.08
CA THR A 255 22.44 11.34 17.29
C THR A 255 23.41 12.33 16.67
N HIS A 256 22.96 13.05 15.64
CA HIS A 256 23.81 13.92 14.84
C HIS A 256 23.37 15.39 14.90
N PRO A 257 24.30 16.35 14.78
CA PRO A 257 23.95 17.75 14.63
C PRO A 257 23.18 17.97 13.32
N LEU A 258 22.25 18.92 13.35
CA LEU A 258 21.36 19.27 12.26
C LEU A 258 21.41 20.78 12.01
N GLN A 259 21.57 21.19 10.75
CA GLN A 259 21.63 22.60 10.38
C GLN A 259 20.40 23.07 9.61
N ASN A 260 19.80 22.21 8.80
CA ASN A 260 18.74 22.60 7.88
C ASN A 260 17.88 21.42 7.42
N TYR A 261 16.79 21.75 6.72
CA TYR A 261 15.85 20.79 6.16
C TYR A 261 16.53 19.74 5.25
N ALA A 262 17.47 20.16 4.39
CA ALA A 262 18.12 19.23 3.45
C ALA A 262 18.93 18.15 4.20
N GLN A 263 19.55 18.48 5.33
CA GLN A 263 20.18 17.49 6.21
C GLN A 263 19.14 16.57 6.87
N ALA A 264 18.03 17.12 7.36
CA ALA A 264 16.96 16.32 7.96
C ALA A 264 16.39 15.30 6.97
N ALA A 265 16.12 15.75 5.73
CA ALA A 265 15.63 14.90 4.65
C ALA A 265 16.63 13.79 4.29
N ARG A 266 17.94 14.10 4.23
CA ARG A 266 18.99 13.10 3.98
C ARG A 266 19.08 12.05 5.08
N TRP A 267 19.05 12.45 6.35
CA TRP A 267 19.07 11.50 7.47
C TRP A 267 17.82 10.62 7.51
N ARG A 268 16.65 11.22 7.30
CA ARG A 268 15.39 10.49 7.20
C ARG A 268 15.45 9.48 6.06
N GLU A 269 15.94 9.86 4.89
CA GLU A 269 16.05 8.94 3.75
C GLU A 269 17.09 7.83 4.00
N HIS A 270 18.22 8.18 4.62
CA HIS A 270 19.27 7.23 4.96
C HIS A 270 18.73 6.13 5.88
N TRP A 271 18.13 6.48 7.02
CA TRP A 271 17.58 5.48 7.95
C TRP A 271 16.32 4.78 7.43
N TYR A 272 15.63 5.35 6.44
CA TYR A 272 14.49 4.68 5.81
C TYR A 272 14.91 3.54 4.88
N ARG A 273 16.03 3.70 4.15
CA ARG A 273 16.45 2.79 3.08
C ARG A 273 17.66 1.92 3.40
N ASN A 274 18.39 2.19 4.48
CA ASN A 274 19.59 1.44 4.86
C ASN A 274 19.32 0.51 6.04
N PRO A 275 20.07 -0.60 6.17
CA PRO A 275 19.92 -1.53 7.27
C PRO A 275 20.18 -0.86 8.64
N LEU A 276 19.31 -1.15 9.60
CA LEU A 276 19.43 -0.76 11.00
C LEU A 276 19.22 -1.97 11.92
N PRO A 277 19.77 -1.94 13.15
CA PRO A 277 19.60 -3.03 14.12
C PRO A 277 18.19 -3.07 14.77
N PHE A 278 17.26 -2.23 14.29
CA PHE A 278 15.93 -2.04 14.83
C PHE A 278 14.97 -1.46 13.77
N ALA A 279 13.66 -1.57 14.04
CA ALA A 279 12.64 -0.85 13.29
C ALA A 279 12.63 0.64 13.68
N THR A 280 12.35 1.50 12.71
CA THR A 280 12.29 2.95 12.90
C THR A 280 11.06 3.51 12.20
N ASP A 281 10.22 4.30 12.85
CA ASP A 281 9.01 4.86 12.23
C ASP A 281 9.20 6.32 11.78
N GLY A 282 10.42 6.85 11.86
CA GLY A 282 10.75 8.19 11.39
C GLY A 282 12.08 8.70 11.94
N VAL A 283 12.14 10.03 12.08
CA VAL A 283 13.24 10.73 12.75
C VAL A 283 12.71 11.61 13.86
N ILE A 284 13.50 11.79 14.91
CA ILE A 284 13.29 12.80 15.94
C ILE A 284 14.24 13.96 15.66
N MET A 285 13.69 15.17 15.64
CA MET A 285 14.44 16.41 15.61
C MET A 285 14.26 17.14 16.95
N ARG A 286 15.34 17.67 17.50
CA ARG A 286 15.33 18.33 18.81
C ARG A 286 16.29 19.50 18.88
N GLN A 287 16.03 20.43 19.79
CA GLN A 287 17.03 21.38 20.24
C GLN A 287 17.98 20.72 21.24
N GLY A 288 19.24 21.11 21.21
CA GLY A 288 20.26 20.64 22.14
C GLY A 288 20.05 21.20 23.54
N GLN A 289 19.43 22.38 23.67
CA GLN A 289 18.94 22.92 24.93
C GLN A 289 17.45 22.59 25.14
N ARG A 290 17.09 22.29 26.39
CA ARG A 290 15.71 22.00 26.82
C ARG A 290 15.44 22.56 28.23
N PRO A 291 14.17 22.86 28.59
CA PRO A 291 13.83 23.29 29.94
C PRO A 291 14.22 22.24 31.00
N PRO A 292 14.50 22.67 32.24
CA PRO A 292 14.75 21.75 33.36
C PRO A 292 13.64 20.72 33.52
N ALA A 293 14.01 19.49 33.90
CA ALA A 293 13.10 18.34 34.01
C ALA A 293 11.87 18.59 34.91
N GLN A 294 11.99 19.46 35.90
CA GLN A 294 10.89 19.85 36.80
C GLN A 294 9.73 20.54 36.07
N ARG A 295 9.98 21.11 34.89
CA ARG A 295 8.94 21.78 34.07
C ARG A 295 8.28 20.84 33.06
N TRP A 296 8.71 19.59 33.00
CA TRP A 296 8.19 18.65 32.02
C TRP A 296 6.79 18.19 32.42
N GLN A 297 5.98 17.95 31.40
CA GLN A 297 4.59 17.51 31.54
C GLN A 297 4.35 16.34 30.60
N ALA A 298 3.34 15.52 30.88
CA ALA A 298 2.94 14.41 30.02
C ALA A 298 2.23 14.90 28.74
N SER A 299 2.89 15.77 27.98
CA SER A 299 2.40 16.44 26.77
C SER A 299 3.57 16.88 25.90
N ALA A 300 3.39 16.79 24.58
CA ALA A 300 4.44 17.04 23.60
C ALA A 300 5.01 18.47 23.73
N PRO A 301 6.32 18.64 23.96
CA PRO A 301 6.89 19.96 24.19
C PRO A 301 7.36 20.60 22.88
N TYR A 302 7.65 21.90 22.92
CA TYR A 302 8.01 22.68 21.73
C TYR A 302 9.41 22.38 21.16
N TRP A 303 10.33 21.84 21.98
CA TRP A 303 11.76 21.68 21.66
C TRP A 303 12.11 20.35 20.99
N ILE A 304 11.13 19.47 20.77
CA ILE A 304 11.29 18.17 20.13
C ILE A 304 10.09 17.84 19.24
N ALA A 305 10.37 17.24 18.10
CA ALA A 305 9.36 16.84 17.14
C ALA A 305 9.76 15.57 16.39
N ALA A 306 8.77 14.84 15.89
CA ALA A 306 8.94 13.65 15.09
C ALA A 306 8.51 13.93 13.65
N TRP A 307 9.30 13.46 12.69
CA TRP A 307 8.94 13.42 11.27
C TRP A 307 8.93 11.96 10.81
N LYS A 308 7.72 11.39 10.68
CA LYS A 308 7.51 9.97 10.37
C LYS A 308 7.97 9.61 8.96
N HIS A 309 8.37 8.35 8.75
CA HIS A 309 8.53 7.78 7.41
C HIS A 309 7.17 7.65 6.70
N PRO A 310 7.14 7.50 5.36
CA PRO A 310 5.94 7.06 4.67
C PRO A 310 5.52 5.67 5.19
N TYR A 311 4.23 5.36 5.13
CA TYR A 311 3.75 4.03 5.48
C TYR A 311 4.29 2.98 4.50
N ALA A 312 4.78 1.85 5.02
CA ALA A 312 5.20 0.71 4.21
C ALA A 312 3.96 -0.09 3.75
N GLN A 313 2.94 -0.13 4.60
CA GLN A 313 1.61 -0.63 4.30
C GLN A 313 0.54 0.43 4.50
N ALA A 314 -0.38 0.50 3.56
CA ALA A 314 -1.49 1.43 3.56
C ALA A 314 -2.82 0.70 3.75
N LEU A 315 -3.66 1.26 4.61
CA LEU A 315 -5.04 0.85 4.77
C LEU A 315 -5.88 1.54 3.69
N ALA A 316 -6.42 0.74 2.76
CA ALA A 316 -7.22 1.23 1.66
C ALA A 316 -8.64 0.69 1.73
N GLU A 317 -9.62 1.54 1.44
CA GLU A 317 -11.01 1.13 1.30
C GLU A 317 -11.28 0.63 -0.12
N VAL A 318 -11.95 -0.51 -0.24
CA VAL A 318 -12.42 -1.03 -1.52
C VAL A 318 -13.68 -0.28 -1.92
N ARG A 319 -13.65 0.50 -3.00
CA ARG A 319 -14.82 1.17 -3.57
C ARG A 319 -15.64 0.25 -4.46
N ASN A 320 -14.97 -0.58 -5.25
CA ASN A 320 -15.61 -1.48 -6.19
C ASN A 320 -14.71 -2.70 -6.49
N VAL A 321 -15.32 -3.78 -6.98
CA VAL A 321 -14.62 -4.98 -7.47
C VAL A 321 -15.05 -5.24 -8.91
N ASN A 322 -14.11 -5.07 -9.84
CA ASN A 322 -14.35 -5.31 -11.25
C ASN A 322 -13.72 -6.64 -11.68
N PHE A 323 -14.49 -7.48 -12.37
CA PHE A 323 -14.01 -8.76 -12.90
C PHE A 323 -13.61 -8.60 -14.37
N LYS A 324 -12.31 -8.69 -14.65
CA LYS A 324 -11.80 -8.69 -16.03
C LYS A 324 -11.66 -10.11 -16.54
N ILE A 325 -12.40 -10.45 -17.60
CA ILE A 325 -12.28 -11.72 -18.30
C ILE A 325 -11.27 -11.55 -19.44
N GLY A 326 -10.17 -12.30 -19.39
CA GLY A 326 -9.17 -12.33 -20.45
C GLY A 326 -9.59 -13.19 -21.64
N ARG A 327 -8.82 -13.12 -22.74
CA ARG A 327 -9.10 -13.87 -23.99
C ARG A 327 -9.33 -15.37 -23.76
N SER A 328 -8.58 -15.99 -22.85
CA SER A 328 -8.67 -17.41 -22.54
C SER A 328 -9.80 -17.78 -21.57
N GLY A 329 -10.66 -16.83 -21.20
CA GLY A 329 -11.68 -17.00 -20.16
C GLY A 329 -11.17 -16.73 -18.74
N ARG A 330 -9.88 -16.47 -18.53
CA ARG A 330 -9.33 -16.23 -17.18
C ARG A 330 -9.93 -14.99 -16.54
N ILE A 331 -10.69 -15.18 -15.47
CA ILE A 331 -11.29 -14.11 -14.65
C ILE A 331 -10.24 -13.55 -13.69
N THR A 332 -9.97 -12.24 -13.79
CA THR A 332 -9.06 -11.49 -12.92
C THR A 332 -9.84 -10.42 -12.16
N PRO A 333 -10.08 -10.61 -10.86
CA PRO A 333 -10.69 -9.58 -10.03
C PRO A 333 -9.72 -8.42 -9.80
N VAL A 334 -10.22 -7.21 -9.96
CA VAL A 334 -9.48 -5.97 -9.81
C VAL A 334 -10.25 -5.08 -8.85
N LEU A 335 -9.64 -4.77 -7.71
CA LEU A 335 -10.19 -3.87 -6.71
C LEU A 335 -9.94 -2.43 -7.17
N GLU A 336 -10.97 -1.61 -7.09
CA GLU A 336 -10.88 -0.16 -7.15
C GLU A 336 -10.88 0.38 -5.74
N LEU A 337 -9.84 1.12 -5.40
CA LEU A 337 -9.61 1.59 -4.03
C LEU A 337 -9.90 3.08 -3.94
N THR A 338 -10.25 3.55 -2.75
CA THR A 338 -10.06 4.96 -2.40
C THR A 338 -8.56 5.25 -2.48
N PRO A 339 -8.13 6.26 -3.26
CA PRO A 339 -6.71 6.49 -3.51
C PRO A 339 -5.92 6.62 -2.21
N VAL A 340 -4.87 5.81 -2.08
CA VAL A 340 -3.98 5.84 -0.92
C VAL A 340 -2.53 6.03 -1.36
N ARG A 341 -1.77 6.79 -0.57
CA ARG A 341 -0.35 7.05 -0.83
C ARG A 341 0.50 5.96 -0.19
N LEU A 342 1.37 5.34 -0.97
CA LEU A 342 2.44 4.45 -0.52
C LEU A 342 3.75 5.01 -1.08
N ASP A 343 4.63 5.48 -0.20
CA ASP A 343 5.84 6.23 -0.58
C ASP A 343 5.51 7.42 -1.52
N ASP A 344 6.07 7.44 -2.72
CA ASP A 344 5.84 8.45 -3.76
C ASP A 344 4.66 8.11 -4.69
N ARG A 345 4.00 6.96 -4.50
CA ARG A 345 2.96 6.43 -5.40
C ARG A 345 1.57 6.58 -4.82
N THR A 346 0.60 6.83 -5.68
CA THR A 346 -0.82 6.75 -5.34
C THR A 346 -1.41 5.47 -5.92
N VAL A 347 -1.89 4.58 -5.05
CA VAL A 347 -2.54 3.33 -5.44
C VAL A 347 -4.06 3.52 -5.38
N SER A 348 -4.72 3.37 -6.52
CA SER A 348 -6.18 3.45 -6.66
C SER A 348 -6.80 2.19 -7.26
N ARG A 349 -5.97 1.25 -7.71
CA ARG A 349 -6.41 0.01 -8.34
C ARG A 349 -5.40 -1.10 -8.08
N ILE A 350 -5.89 -2.30 -7.74
CA ILE A 350 -5.02 -3.45 -7.49
C ILE A 350 -5.67 -4.77 -7.91
N SER A 351 -4.87 -5.67 -8.48
CA SER A 351 -5.33 -7.01 -8.84
C SER A 351 -5.24 -7.94 -7.63
N THR A 352 -6.24 -8.79 -7.43
CA THR A 352 -6.16 -9.87 -6.44
C THR A 352 -5.45 -11.12 -6.99
N GLY A 353 -5.16 -11.14 -8.30
CA GLY A 353 -4.58 -12.29 -8.99
C GLY A 353 -5.66 -13.19 -9.60
N SER A 354 -5.97 -14.31 -8.94
CA SER A 354 -6.96 -15.28 -9.40
C SER A 354 -8.34 -15.06 -8.77
N LEU A 355 -9.38 -15.51 -9.47
CA LEU A 355 -10.74 -15.55 -8.91
C LEU A 355 -10.79 -16.35 -7.60
N GLN A 356 -10.10 -17.50 -7.56
CA GLN A 356 -10.01 -18.34 -6.36
C GLN A 356 -9.41 -17.58 -5.17
N ARG A 357 -8.30 -16.85 -5.37
CA ARG A 357 -7.69 -16.05 -4.29
C ARG A 357 -8.64 -14.98 -3.78
N TRP A 358 -9.37 -14.31 -4.69
CA TRP A 358 -10.39 -13.34 -4.29
C TRP A 358 -11.55 -13.99 -3.53
N GLN A 359 -12.00 -15.18 -3.93
CA GLN A 359 -13.07 -15.93 -3.23
C GLN A 359 -12.64 -16.32 -1.81
N THR A 360 -11.40 -16.80 -1.64
CA THR A 360 -10.85 -17.11 -0.31
C THR A 360 -10.79 -15.86 0.58
N LEU A 361 -10.42 -14.71 0.02
CA LEU A 361 -10.40 -13.45 0.74
C LEU A 361 -11.79 -12.80 0.85
N ASP A 362 -12.79 -13.27 0.09
CA ASP A 362 -14.15 -12.73 -0.05
C ASP A 362 -14.18 -11.20 0.01
N ILE A 363 -13.43 -10.49 -0.85
CA ILE A 363 -13.31 -9.02 -0.74
C ILE A 363 -14.49 -8.33 -1.39
N ARG A 364 -15.17 -7.43 -0.68
CA ARG A 364 -16.33 -6.68 -1.19
C ARG A 364 -16.16 -5.17 -1.06
N PRO A 365 -16.94 -4.36 -1.79
CA PRO A 365 -17.01 -2.92 -1.57
C PRO A 365 -17.27 -2.58 -0.09
N GLY A 366 -16.58 -1.55 0.40
CA GLY A 366 -16.57 -1.11 1.80
C GLY A 366 -15.49 -1.78 2.67
N ASP A 367 -15.02 -2.98 2.32
CA ASP A 367 -13.96 -3.66 3.09
C ASP A 367 -12.67 -2.81 3.10
N GLN A 368 -11.93 -2.88 4.21
CA GLN A 368 -10.61 -2.27 4.35
C GLN A 368 -9.53 -3.32 4.09
N VAL A 369 -8.63 -3.02 3.17
CA VAL A 369 -7.53 -3.92 2.77
C VAL A 369 -6.18 -3.31 3.04
N ALA A 370 -5.20 -4.15 3.36
CA ALA A 370 -3.80 -3.78 3.48
C ALA A 370 -3.13 -3.86 2.10
N VAL A 371 -2.44 -2.79 1.73
CA VAL A 371 -1.71 -2.68 0.46
C VAL A 371 -0.27 -2.25 0.72
N SER A 372 0.69 -2.87 0.05
CA SER A 372 2.12 -2.54 0.12
C SER A 372 2.75 -2.42 -1.27
N LEU A 373 4.04 -2.09 -1.34
CA LEU A 373 4.83 -2.09 -2.58
C LEU A 373 5.84 -3.25 -2.57
N ALA A 374 5.60 -4.27 -3.40
CA ALA A 374 6.58 -5.33 -3.65
C ALA A 374 7.77 -4.77 -4.43
N GLY A 375 9.00 -5.05 -3.92
CA GLY A 375 10.23 -4.49 -4.48
C GLY A 375 10.20 -2.96 -4.55
N LEU A 376 9.49 -2.31 -3.62
CA LEU A 376 9.32 -0.84 -3.54
C LEU A 376 8.64 -0.21 -4.76
N THR A 377 8.03 -0.99 -5.64
CA THR A 377 7.49 -0.48 -6.91
C THR A 377 6.12 -1.02 -7.26
N ILE A 378 5.85 -2.31 -7.07
CA ILE A 378 4.62 -2.95 -7.57
C ILE A 378 3.59 -3.02 -6.44
N PRO A 379 2.43 -2.36 -6.54
CA PRO A 379 1.37 -2.49 -5.55
C PRO A 379 0.94 -3.94 -5.35
N ARG A 380 0.91 -4.39 -4.09
CA ARG A 380 0.50 -5.74 -3.69
C ARG A 380 -0.60 -5.68 -2.63
N LEU A 381 -1.61 -6.52 -2.81
CA LEU A 381 -2.64 -6.77 -1.80
C LEU A 381 -2.09 -7.76 -0.78
N ASP A 382 -2.01 -7.34 0.48
CA ASP A 382 -1.51 -8.15 1.59
C ASP A 382 -2.63 -8.95 2.25
N GLY A 383 -3.81 -8.34 2.43
CA GLY A 383 -4.95 -9.02 3.02
C GLY A 383 -6.09 -8.07 3.37
N VAL A 384 -7.12 -8.62 4.01
CA VAL A 384 -8.26 -7.85 4.54
C VAL A 384 -7.98 -7.50 5.99
N VAL A 385 -8.16 -6.23 6.33
CA VAL A 385 -7.95 -5.66 7.67
C VAL A 385 -9.25 -5.62 8.45
N SER A 386 -10.31 -5.10 7.85
CA SER A 386 -11.65 -5.11 8.43
C SER A 386 -12.71 -5.20 7.35
N ARG A 387 -13.88 -5.73 7.71
CA ARG A 387 -15.02 -5.84 6.81
C ARG A 387 -15.93 -4.64 6.99
N ALA A 388 -16.60 -4.24 5.91
CA ALA A 388 -17.73 -3.32 6.03
C ALA A 388 -18.83 -3.94 6.89
N ALA A 389 -19.50 -3.11 7.68
CA ALA A 389 -20.64 -3.54 8.49
C ALA A 389 -21.81 -3.96 7.58
N GLU A 390 -22.03 -3.20 6.51
CA GLU A 390 -23.04 -3.49 5.49
C GLU A 390 -22.36 -3.87 4.17
N ARG A 391 -22.46 -5.15 3.80
CA ARG A 391 -21.79 -5.68 2.59
C ARG A 391 -22.81 -5.86 1.48
N ALA A 392 -22.62 -5.14 0.39
CA ALA A 392 -23.45 -5.29 -0.80
C ALA A 392 -23.30 -6.69 -1.40
N ASP A 393 -24.40 -7.21 -1.96
CA ASP A 393 -24.35 -8.38 -2.83
C ASP A 393 -23.62 -8.04 -4.13
N MET A 394 -22.93 -9.04 -4.65
CA MET A 394 -22.13 -8.89 -5.86
C MET A 394 -22.54 -9.92 -6.90
N ILE A 395 -22.62 -9.47 -8.15
CA ILE A 395 -22.75 -10.36 -9.29
C ILE A 395 -21.34 -10.88 -9.62
N ILE A 396 -21.11 -12.15 -9.29
CA ILE A 396 -19.83 -12.82 -9.55
C ILE A 396 -19.97 -13.59 -10.87
N PRO A 397 -19.10 -13.39 -11.86
CA PRO A 397 -19.14 -14.16 -13.11
C PRO A 397 -18.90 -15.65 -12.83
N ARG A 398 -19.71 -16.53 -13.42
CA ARG A 398 -19.50 -17.98 -13.31
C ARG A 398 -18.32 -18.38 -14.18
N ALA A 399 -17.38 -19.14 -13.62
CA ALA A 399 -16.16 -19.51 -14.34
C ALA A 399 -16.45 -20.33 -15.61
N ASP A 400 -17.47 -21.19 -15.58
CA ASP A 400 -17.81 -22.09 -16.69
C ASP A 400 -18.34 -21.35 -17.92
N ASP A 401 -18.83 -20.11 -17.76
CA ASP A 401 -19.32 -19.30 -18.89
C ASP A 401 -18.18 -18.73 -19.75
N PHE A 402 -16.93 -18.79 -19.26
CA PHE A 402 -15.78 -18.15 -19.89
C PHE A 402 -14.62 -19.14 -20.10
N HIS A 403 -14.35 -19.47 -21.36
CA HIS A 403 -13.28 -20.38 -21.79
C HIS A 403 -12.63 -19.92 -23.11
N GLU A 404 -11.60 -20.62 -23.60
CA GLU A 404 -10.84 -20.22 -24.80
C GLU A 404 -11.69 -20.07 -26.08
N LEU A 405 -12.91 -20.63 -26.10
CA LEU A 405 -13.83 -20.64 -27.24
C LEU A 405 -15.16 -19.89 -26.97
N SER A 406 -15.28 -19.18 -25.85
CA SER A 406 -16.47 -18.36 -25.56
C SER A 406 -16.30 -16.91 -26.02
N CYS A 407 -17.40 -16.18 -26.11
CA CYS A 407 -17.42 -14.72 -26.30
C CYS A 407 -16.66 -14.25 -27.55
N TRP A 408 -17.03 -14.79 -28.71
CA TRP A 408 -16.54 -14.36 -30.03
C TRP A 408 -17.23 -13.09 -30.56
N GLN A 409 -18.25 -12.62 -29.85
CA GLN A 409 -19.06 -11.46 -30.23
C GLN A 409 -19.25 -10.52 -29.03
N ALA A 410 -19.59 -9.26 -29.31
CA ALA A 410 -19.91 -8.24 -28.33
C ALA A 410 -21.35 -8.38 -27.77
N THR A 411 -21.70 -9.58 -27.29
CA THR A 411 -23.00 -9.82 -26.66
C THR A 411 -22.99 -9.48 -25.17
N PRO A 412 -24.17 -9.18 -24.57
CA PRO A 412 -24.28 -8.96 -23.12
C PRO A 412 -23.61 -10.05 -22.29
N GLY A 413 -22.70 -9.66 -21.40
CA GLY A 413 -21.91 -10.57 -20.55
C GLY A 413 -20.59 -11.04 -21.15
N CYS A 414 -20.37 -10.87 -22.45
CA CYS A 414 -19.17 -11.31 -23.17
C CYS A 414 -18.18 -10.19 -23.51
N GLU A 415 -18.52 -8.94 -23.19
CA GLU A 415 -17.84 -7.74 -23.65
C GLU A 415 -16.37 -7.72 -23.21
N SER A 416 -16.08 -8.11 -21.96
CA SER A 416 -14.69 -8.12 -21.46
C SER A 416 -13.81 -9.09 -22.25
N GLN A 417 -14.29 -10.32 -22.47
CA GLN A 417 -13.51 -11.33 -23.19
C GLN A 417 -13.38 -10.99 -24.68
N PHE A 418 -14.45 -10.49 -25.29
CA PHE A 418 -14.45 -10.05 -26.68
C PHE A 418 -13.46 -8.89 -26.91
N ARG A 419 -13.48 -7.86 -26.05
CA ARG A 419 -12.49 -6.77 -26.08
C ARG A 419 -11.05 -7.29 -25.90
N ALA A 420 -10.86 -8.30 -25.04
CA ALA A 420 -9.55 -8.94 -24.88
C ALA A 420 -9.10 -9.72 -26.14
N ARG A 421 -10.03 -10.32 -26.91
CA ARG A 421 -9.75 -10.96 -28.20
C ARG A 421 -9.30 -9.92 -29.24
N LEU A 422 -10.02 -8.81 -29.37
CA LEU A 422 -9.65 -7.72 -30.29
C LEU A 422 -8.30 -7.09 -29.95
N ALA A 423 -8.04 -6.81 -28.67
CA ALA A 423 -6.76 -6.29 -28.21
C ALA A 423 -5.59 -7.26 -28.49
N TRP A 424 -5.83 -8.57 -28.39
CA TRP A 424 -4.85 -9.59 -28.78
C TRP A 424 -4.63 -9.61 -30.30
N LEU A 425 -5.71 -9.56 -31.08
CA LEU A 425 -5.70 -9.55 -32.54
C LEU A 425 -4.86 -8.38 -33.09
N SER A 426 -5.05 -7.16 -32.59
CA SER A 426 -4.25 -6.01 -33.04
C SER A 426 -2.86 -5.92 -32.41
N GLY A 427 -2.63 -6.59 -31.28
CA GLY A 427 -1.41 -6.47 -30.51
C GLY A 427 -0.16 -7.02 -31.21
N LYS A 428 1.02 -6.77 -30.62
CA LYS A 428 2.33 -7.16 -31.15
C LYS A 428 2.49 -8.66 -31.42
N LYS A 429 1.74 -9.51 -30.71
CA LYS A 429 1.75 -10.98 -30.85
C LYS A 429 0.65 -11.52 -31.78
N GLY A 430 -0.25 -10.64 -32.24
CA GLY A 430 -1.25 -10.91 -33.26
C GLY A 430 -0.81 -10.29 -34.60
N LEU A 431 -1.67 -9.49 -35.22
CA LEU A 431 -1.44 -8.83 -36.50
C LEU A 431 -0.53 -7.61 -36.43
N ALA A 432 -0.18 -7.15 -35.21
CA ALA A 432 0.68 -5.99 -34.97
C ALA A 432 0.22 -4.73 -35.75
N LEU A 433 -1.04 -4.34 -35.55
CA LEU A 433 -1.66 -3.21 -36.24
C LEU A 433 -1.24 -1.88 -35.59
N PRO A 434 -0.48 -1.01 -36.29
CA PRO A 434 0.03 0.22 -35.70
C PRO A 434 -1.10 1.16 -35.26
N GLY A 435 -1.07 1.64 -34.02
CA GLY A 435 -2.05 2.61 -33.52
C GLY A 435 -3.45 2.04 -33.23
N VAL A 436 -3.65 0.72 -33.34
CA VAL A 436 -4.94 0.06 -33.02
C VAL A 436 -4.84 -0.63 -31.67
N GLY A 437 -5.36 0.02 -30.63
CA GLY A 437 -5.31 -0.47 -29.25
C GLY A 437 -6.68 -0.72 -28.62
N PRO A 438 -6.72 -1.09 -27.32
CA PRO A 438 -7.98 -1.27 -26.59
C PRO A 438 -8.91 -0.06 -26.66
N GLY A 439 -8.36 1.16 -26.64
CA GLY A 439 -9.16 2.39 -26.79
C GLY A 439 -9.87 2.46 -28.14
N THR A 440 -9.16 2.18 -29.23
CA THR A 440 -9.73 2.14 -30.60
C THR A 440 -10.86 1.12 -30.70
N TRP A 441 -10.64 -0.10 -30.18
CA TRP A 441 -11.66 -1.14 -30.19
C TRP A 441 -12.88 -0.77 -29.35
N ASN A 442 -12.67 -0.14 -28.20
CA ASN A 442 -13.77 0.31 -27.36
C ASN A 442 -14.66 1.33 -28.09
N THR A 443 -14.06 2.32 -28.73
CA THR A 443 -14.79 3.33 -29.51
C THR A 443 -15.61 2.69 -30.63
N LEU A 444 -15.03 1.73 -31.39
CA LEU A 444 -15.74 1.06 -32.48
C LEU A 444 -16.91 0.19 -31.99
N ILE A 445 -16.75 -0.52 -30.86
CA ILE A 445 -17.81 -1.32 -30.26
C ILE A 445 -18.94 -0.43 -29.73
N GLU A 446 -18.60 0.65 -29.00
CA GLU A 446 -19.58 1.56 -28.39
C GLU A 446 -20.42 2.31 -29.44
N ASN A 447 -19.91 2.46 -30.67
CA ASN A 447 -20.63 3.06 -31.79
C ASN A 447 -21.25 2.00 -32.74
N GLY A 448 -21.38 0.75 -32.30
CA GLY A 448 -22.09 -0.31 -33.01
C GLY A 448 -21.42 -0.78 -34.32
N GLN A 449 -20.16 -0.43 -34.55
CA GLN A 449 -19.44 -0.77 -35.78
C GLN A 449 -18.85 -2.17 -35.77
N ILE A 450 -18.69 -2.76 -34.58
CA ILE A 450 -18.06 -4.07 -34.39
C ILE A 450 -18.90 -4.89 -33.42
N MET A 451 -19.45 -6.00 -33.93
CA MET A 451 -20.10 -7.03 -33.13
C MET A 451 -19.34 -8.35 -33.17
N GLY A 452 -18.63 -8.65 -34.25
CA GLY A 452 -17.77 -9.82 -34.47
C GLY A 452 -16.29 -9.47 -34.61
N LEU A 453 -15.42 -10.48 -34.48
CA LEU A 453 -13.97 -10.29 -34.40
C LEU A 453 -13.34 -9.69 -35.68
N LEU A 454 -14.00 -9.85 -36.84
CA LEU A 454 -13.49 -9.45 -38.16
C LEU A 454 -14.36 -8.39 -38.86
N ASP A 455 -15.40 -7.88 -38.23
CA ASP A 455 -16.29 -6.85 -38.81
C ASP A 455 -15.52 -5.60 -39.28
N TRP A 456 -14.38 -5.32 -38.62
CA TRP A 456 -13.51 -4.23 -38.98
C TRP A 456 -12.93 -4.33 -40.41
N MET A 457 -12.91 -5.52 -41.02
CA MET A 457 -12.35 -5.73 -42.36
C MET A 457 -13.17 -5.08 -43.46
N THR A 458 -14.45 -4.80 -43.21
CA THR A 458 -15.38 -4.15 -44.15
C THR A 458 -15.64 -2.68 -43.82
N LEU A 459 -15.05 -2.15 -42.74
CA LEU A 459 -15.21 -0.73 -42.40
C LEU A 459 -14.69 0.17 -43.52
N ASN A 460 -15.44 1.22 -43.79
CA ASN A 460 -15.07 2.23 -44.76
C ASN A 460 -14.86 3.61 -44.11
N HIS A 461 -14.30 4.53 -44.89
CA HIS A 461 -13.94 5.86 -44.41
C HIS A 461 -15.18 6.68 -43.98
N ALA A 462 -16.28 6.55 -44.71
CA ALA A 462 -17.51 7.30 -44.43
C ALA A 462 -18.12 6.90 -43.08
N GLU A 463 -18.07 5.61 -42.72
CA GLU A 463 -18.51 5.12 -41.41
C GLU A 463 -17.64 5.67 -40.27
N LEU A 464 -16.32 5.65 -40.45
CA LEU A 464 -15.38 6.04 -39.40
C LEU A 464 -15.42 7.54 -39.07
N VAL A 465 -15.57 8.41 -40.08
CA VAL A 465 -15.58 9.87 -39.87
C VAL A 465 -16.81 10.35 -39.07
N ASN A 466 -17.89 9.57 -39.06
CA ASN A 466 -19.10 9.90 -38.30
C ASN A 466 -19.03 9.50 -36.83
N ILE A 467 -17.94 8.87 -36.39
CA ILE A 467 -17.78 8.38 -35.02
C ILE A 467 -17.08 9.44 -34.17
N PRO A 468 -17.66 9.86 -33.02
CA PRO A 468 -17.01 10.76 -32.09
C PRO A 468 -15.63 10.25 -31.67
N GLY A 469 -14.60 11.10 -31.85
CA GLY A 469 -13.20 10.77 -31.57
C GLY A 469 -12.38 10.38 -32.80
N PHE A 470 -13.00 10.15 -33.96
CA PHE A 470 -12.31 9.97 -35.24
C PHE A 470 -12.51 11.19 -36.15
N ALA A 471 -11.44 11.96 -36.33
CA ALA A 471 -11.35 12.98 -37.37
C ALA A 471 -10.88 12.34 -38.69
N GLU A 472 -11.10 13.03 -39.81
CA GLU A 472 -10.75 12.60 -41.17
C GLU A 472 -9.34 11.98 -41.28
N ARG A 473 -8.31 12.67 -40.77
CA ARG A 473 -6.93 12.14 -40.76
C ARG A 473 -6.75 10.88 -39.91
N SER A 474 -7.40 10.80 -38.75
CA SER A 474 -7.31 9.62 -37.88
C SER A 474 -8.08 8.44 -38.46
N SER A 475 -9.20 8.68 -39.16
CA SER A 475 -9.98 7.65 -39.87
C SER A 475 -9.15 7.03 -40.99
N ALA A 476 -8.52 7.87 -41.83
CA ALA A 476 -7.63 7.40 -42.88
C ALA A 476 -6.46 6.56 -42.31
N LYS A 477 -5.79 7.06 -41.27
CA LYS A 477 -4.68 6.34 -40.61
C LYS A 477 -5.12 5.00 -40.00
N LEU A 478 -6.33 4.94 -39.44
CA LEU A 478 -6.90 3.70 -38.92
C LEU A 478 -7.11 2.69 -40.05
N LEU A 479 -7.73 3.11 -41.16
CA LEU A 479 -7.95 2.23 -42.31
C LEU A 479 -6.64 1.71 -42.89
N ASP A 480 -5.65 2.58 -43.10
CA ASP A 480 -4.32 2.17 -43.58
C ASP A 480 -3.73 1.08 -42.68
N SER A 481 -3.82 1.29 -41.35
CA SER A 481 -3.35 0.31 -40.36
C SER A 481 -4.10 -1.02 -40.47
N LEU A 482 -5.43 -1.00 -40.57
CA LEU A 482 -6.26 -2.19 -40.75
C LEU A 482 -5.96 -2.92 -42.06
N GLN A 483 -5.66 -2.19 -43.15
CA GLN A 483 -5.32 -2.79 -44.44
C GLN A 483 -4.03 -3.61 -44.38
N THR A 484 -3.04 -3.21 -43.58
CA THR A 484 -1.79 -3.98 -43.41
C THR A 484 -2.01 -5.41 -42.89
N ALA A 485 -3.16 -5.69 -42.27
CA ALA A 485 -3.53 -7.02 -41.82
C ALA A 485 -3.56 -8.05 -42.96
N ARG A 486 -3.96 -7.63 -44.18
CA ARG A 486 -4.11 -8.51 -45.35
C ARG A 486 -2.79 -9.10 -45.81
N GLU A 487 -1.68 -8.42 -45.52
CA GLU A 487 -0.32 -8.82 -45.88
C GLU A 487 0.32 -9.76 -44.84
N ARG A 488 -0.36 -10.02 -43.72
CA ARG A 488 0.21 -10.83 -42.64
C ARG A 488 0.23 -12.32 -43.01
N PRO A 489 1.31 -13.06 -42.66
CA PRO A 489 1.40 -14.49 -42.92
C PRO A 489 0.28 -15.29 -42.24
N PHE A 490 -0.07 -16.43 -42.83
CA PHE A 490 -1.10 -17.34 -42.31
C PHE A 490 -0.90 -17.70 -40.83
N GLN A 491 0.33 -18.03 -40.42
CA GLN A 491 0.63 -18.35 -39.01
C GLN A 491 0.39 -17.18 -38.05
N THR A 492 0.57 -15.93 -38.51
CA THR A 492 0.26 -14.73 -37.74
C THR A 492 -1.25 -14.57 -37.58
N TRP A 493 -2.02 -14.86 -38.63
CA TRP A 493 -3.48 -14.89 -38.58
C TRP A 493 -4.00 -15.95 -37.62
N LEU A 494 -3.49 -17.19 -37.68
CA LEU A 494 -3.82 -18.25 -36.73
C LEU A 494 -3.62 -17.79 -35.28
N LYS A 495 -2.48 -17.15 -34.98
CA LYS A 495 -2.22 -16.57 -33.66
C LYS A 495 -3.22 -15.46 -33.32
N ALA A 496 -3.54 -14.58 -34.27
CA ALA A 496 -4.41 -13.43 -34.06
C ALA A 496 -5.87 -13.84 -33.75
N ILE A 497 -6.42 -14.83 -34.45
CA ILE A 497 -7.75 -15.40 -34.15
C ILE A 497 -7.74 -16.27 -32.89
N GLY A 498 -6.56 -16.55 -32.34
CA GLY A 498 -6.40 -17.09 -31.00
C GLY A 498 -6.14 -18.59 -30.93
N LEU A 499 -5.57 -19.19 -31.99
CA LEU A 499 -5.16 -20.61 -32.01
C LEU A 499 -4.43 -21.00 -30.71
N PRO A 500 -4.81 -22.12 -30.05
CA PRO A 500 -4.12 -22.61 -28.87
C PRO A 500 -2.62 -22.83 -29.11
N PRO A 501 -1.77 -22.79 -28.07
CA PRO A 501 -0.34 -23.05 -28.22
C PRO A 501 -0.08 -24.39 -28.91
N THR A 502 0.65 -24.37 -30.01
CA THR A 502 0.89 -25.54 -30.88
C THR A 502 2.19 -26.30 -30.56
N GLY A 503 3.01 -25.81 -29.63
CA GLY A 503 4.32 -26.42 -29.34
C GLY A 503 5.22 -26.40 -30.58
N GLY A 504 5.79 -27.56 -30.91
CA GLY A 504 6.64 -27.76 -32.10
C GLY A 504 5.89 -28.32 -33.31
N ALA A 505 4.55 -28.33 -33.30
CA ALA A 505 3.77 -28.92 -34.38
C ALA A 505 3.96 -28.22 -35.73
N ARG A 506 3.97 -29.01 -36.80
CA ARG A 506 4.05 -28.49 -38.18
C ARG A 506 2.74 -27.79 -38.56
N LEU A 507 2.81 -26.50 -38.87
CA LEU A 507 1.69 -25.68 -39.33
C LEU A 507 1.81 -25.36 -40.85
N PRO A 508 1.33 -26.27 -41.74
CA PRO A 508 1.20 -25.97 -43.16
C PRO A 508 0.39 -24.69 -43.39
N ASN A 509 0.66 -23.98 -44.48
CA ASN A 509 -0.10 -22.80 -44.90
C ASN A 509 -1.43 -23.17 -45.56
N ASN A 510 -2.22 -24.02 -44.90
CA ASN A 510 -3.51 -24.49 -45.36
C ASN A 510 -4.43 -24.73 -44.15
N TRP A 511 -5.49 -23.94 -44.04
CA TRP A 511 -6.49 -24.06 -42.99
C TRP A 511 -7.16 -25.44 -42.97
N HIS A 512 -7.55 -25.97 -44.13
CA HIS A 512 -8.31 -27.21 -44.22
C HIS A 512 -7.46 -28.39 -43.73
N GLU A 513 -6.18 -28.44 -44.11
CA GLU A 513 -5.24 -29.46 -43.63
C GLU A 513 -5.11 -29.43 -42.10
N LEU A 514 -5.18 -28.25 -41.46
CA LEU A 514 -5.13 -28.15 -40.01
C LEU A 514 -6.48 -28.49 -39.35
N ALA A 515 -7.58 -28.07 -39.97
CA ALA A 515 -8.93 -28.26 -39.44
C ALA A 515 -9.36 -29.74 -39.47
N ASP A 516 -8.93 -30.48 -40.48
CA ASP A 516 -9.28 -31.89 -40.65
C ASP A 516 -8.52 -32.83 -39.69
N ARG A 517 -7.41 -32.37 -39.10
CA ARG A 517 -6.58 -33.20 -38.21
C ARG A 517 -7.35 -33.75 -37.02
N SER A 518 -7.31 -35.07 -36.84
CA SER A 518 -7.87 -35.75 -35.67
C SER A 518 -7.09 -35.43 -34.39
N VAL A 519 -7.65 -35.79 -33.22
CA VAL A 519 -6.97 -35.63 -31.93
C VAL A 519 -5.66 -36.44 -31.91
N GLU A 520 -5.67 -37.65 -32.46
CA GLU A 520 -4.52 -38.55 -32.54
C GLU A 520 -3.42 -37.97 -33.44
N GLN A 521 -3.81 -37.39 -34.58
CA GLN A 521 -2.88 -36.71 -35.49
C GLN A 521 -2.26 -35.48 -34.84
N TRP A 522 -3.04 -34.70 -34.08
CA TRP A 522 -2.48 -33.60 -33.29
C TRP A 522 -1.53 -34.08 -32.21
N GLN A 523 -1.88 -35.16 -31.50
CA GLN A 523 -1.05 -35.72 -30.42
C GLN A 523 0.27 -36.35 -30.93
N ALA A 524 0.32 -36.78 -32.18
CA ALA A 524 1.54 -37.27 -32.80
C ALA A 524 2.59 -36.16 -33.07
N GLU A 525 2.19 -34.89 -33.01
CA GLU A 525 3.10 -33.76 -33.27
C GLU A 525 4.01 -33.44 -32.06
N PRO A 526 5.25 -32.97 -32.30
CA PRO A 526 6.20 -32.69 -31.24
C PRO A 526 5.69 -31.68 -30.21
N GLY A 527 5.68 -32.12 -28.95
CA GLY A 527 5.27 -31.29 -27.83
C GLY A 527 3.76 -31.08 -27.75
N ILE A 528 2.92 -31.93 -28.35
CA ILE A 528 1.47 -31.91 -28.15
C ILE A 528 1.02 -33.10 -27.29
N GLY A 529 0.61 -32.82 -26.05
CA GLY A 529 -0.04 -33.81 -25.18
C GLY A 529 -1.55 -33.90 -25.41
N PRO A 530 -2.25 -34.88 -24.80
CA PRO A 530 -3.66 -35.16 -25.04
C PRO A 530 -4.58 -33.95 -24.80
N GLY A 531 -4.36 -33.19 -23.72
CA GLY A 531 -5.16 -31.99 -23.44
C GLY A 531 -4.91 -30.81 -24.40
N ARG A 532 -3.75 -30.77 -25.06
CA ARG A 532 -3.47 -29.75 -26.10
C ARG A 532 -4.05 -30.18 -27.44
N ALA A 533 -3.95 -31.46 -27.78
CA ALA A 533 -4.57 -32.04 -28.97
C ALA A 533 -6.10 -31.85 -28.97
N ALA A 534 -6.76 -32.16 -27.83
CA ALA A 534 -8.20 -31.94 -27.67
C ALA A 534 -8.59 -30.47 -27.85
N ARG A 535 -7.81 -29.52 -27.29
CA ARG A 535 -8.07 -28.07 -27.45
C ARG A 535 -7.87 -27.58 -28.88
N LEU A 536 -6.85 -28.07 -29.58
CA LEU A 536 -6.62 -27.74 -30.99
C LEU A 536 -7.77 -28.26 -31.86
N ARG A 537 -8.18 -29.52 -31.66
CA ARG A 537 -9.34 -30.09 -32.35
C ARG A 537 -10.61 -29.28 -32.07
N ALA A 538 -10.89 -28.99 -30.80
CA ALA A 538 -12.06 -28.19 -30.41
C ALA A 538 -12.05 -26.80 -31.05
N PHE A 539 -10.89 -26.14 -31.12
CA PHE A 539 -10.75 -24.84 -31.79
C PHE A 539 -11.14 -24.89 -33.27
N PHE A 540 -10.63 -25.86 -34.04
CA PHE A 540 -10.94 -25.97 -35.46
C PHE A 540 -12.38 -26.45 -35.75
N GLN A 541 -12.99 -27.16 -34.79
CA GLN A 541 -14.38 -27.61 -34.90
C GLN A 541 -15.40 -26.60 -34.36
N ASP A 542 -14.96 -25.53 -33.69
CA ASP A 542 -15.86 -24.54 -33.11
C ASP A 542 -16.61 -23.77 -34.22
N PRO A 543 -17.96 -23.68 -34.16
CA PRO A 543 -18.74 -23.04 -35.21
C PRO A 543 -18.39 -21.57 -35.45
N GLN A 544 -18.04 -20.83 -34.39
CA GLN A 544 -17.64 -19.43 -34.53
C GLN A 544 -16.27 -19.32 -35.20
N VAL A 545 -15.33 -20.21 -34.86
CA VAL A 545 -14.01 -20.26 -35.51
C VAL A 545 -14.13 -20.65 -36.99
N GLN A 546 -15.01 -21.58 -37.33
CA GLN A 546 -15.30 -21.93 -38.72
C GLN A 546 -15.91 -20.75 -39.50
N ALA A 547 -16.83 -20.00 -38.89
CA ALA A 547 -17.37 -18.78 -39.48
C ALA A 547 -16.29 -17.72 -39.72
N LEU A 548 -15.35 -17.54 -38.78
CA LEU A 548 -14.20 -16.64 -38.98
C LEU A 548 -13.32 -17.09 -40.14
N SER A 549 -13.07 -18.40 -40.29
CA SER A 549 -12.31 -18.93 -41.43
C SER A 549 -13.00 -18.61 -42.76
N GLN A 550 -14.32 -18.80 -42.84
CA GLN A 550 -15.09 -18.48 -44.05
C GLN A 550 -15.04 -16.98 -44.38
N GLN A 551 -15.11 -16.10 -43.36
CA GLN A 551 -14.95 -14.66 -43.56
C GLN A 551 -13.55 -14.31 -44.08
N LEU A 552 -12.50 -14.91 -43.53
CA LEU A 552 -11.12 -14.71 -44.00
C LEU A 552 -10.90 -15.23 -45.41
N GLN A 553 -11.52 -16.36 -45.77
CA GLN A 553 -11.52 -16.89 -47.13
C GLN A 553 -12.20 -15.92 -48.11
N ALA A 554 -13.37 -15.39 -47.76
CA ALA A 554 -14.09 -14.39 -48.56
C ALA A 554 -13.28 -13.10 -48.75
N GLN A 555 -12.48 -12.71 -47.75
CA GLN A 555 -11.56 -11.59 -47.81
C GLN A 555 -10.22 -11.93 -48.50
N SER A 556 -10.09 -13.12 -49.09
CA SER A 556 -8.91 -13.60 -49.82
C SER A 556 -7.61 -13.64 -49.00
N ILE A 557 -7.70 -13.84 -47.68
CA ILE A 557 -6.54 -13.96 -46.81
C ILE A 557 -5.77 -15.27 -47.09
N SER A 558 -4.46 -15.15 -47.27
CA SER A 558 -3.59 -16.29 -47.61
C SER A 558 -3.63 -17.40 -46.54
N GLY A 559 -3.72 -18.65 -47.00
CA GLY A 559 -3.80 -19.85 -46.16
C GLY A 559 -5.22 -20.25 -45.70
N PHE A 560 -6.22 -19.39 -45.92
CA PHE A 560 -7.65 -19.71 -45.71
C PHE A 560 -8.39 -20.04 -47.02
N LYS A 561 -7.71 -19.91 -48.17
CA LYS A 561 -8.27 -20.15 -49.50
C LYS A 561 -8.51 -21.63 -49.77
#